data_AF-A0A9P4TZ82-F1
#
_entry.id   AF-A0A9P4TZ82-F1
#
_cell.length_a   1.000
_cell.length_b   1.000
_cell.length_c   1.000
_cell.angle_alpha   90.00
_cell.angle_beta   90.00
_cell.angle_gamma   90.00
#
_symmetry.space_group_name_H-M   'P 1'
#
loop_
_entity.id
_entity.type
_entity.pdbx_description
1 polymer ?
#
loop_
_entity_poly.entity_id
_entity_poly.type
_entity_poly.pdbx_seq_one_letter_code
_entity_poly.pdbx_strand_id
1 'polypeptide(L)'
;MGEKKYQASLISSMMQKTSLNASPLPSSPSSQQPYILQNDDDALAAIRNIHPAKFILLLAPAVKSNTNMDPFEPLGRGIEKHHSRIRHVPYVSSSGLTKTHQHFLATPDTAAVVVVVVGSGNVDEQESFARKAWEGTHDSLPMVLVSISKGEGGSTYGFKTVVRCASYRPDDLREAADLIFGS
;
A
#
# COMPACT_ATOMS: atom_id res chain seq x y z
N MET A 1 -48.23 -19.34 -47.85
CA MET A 1 -48.90 -18.11 -48.32
C MET A 1 -49.06 -17.18 -47.11
N GLY A 2 -48.35 -16.06 -47.06
CA GLY A 2 -48.41 -15.14 -45.92
C GLY A 2 -47.17 -14.27 -45.75
N GLU A 3 -46.77 -13.58 -46.83
CA GLU A 3 -45.73 -12.54 -46.81
C GLU A 3 -46.20 -11.36 -45.94
N LYS A 4 -45.35 -10.88 -45.02
CA LYS A 4 -45.53 -9.56 -44.41
C LYS A 4 -44.50 -8.60 -44.96
N LYS A 5 -45.05 -7.63 -45.69
CA LYS A 5 -44.41 -6.57 -46.45
C LYS A 5 -43.78 -5.52 -45.54
N TYR A 6 -42.64 -5.04 -46.05
CA TYR A 6 -42.00 -3.75 -45.82
C TYR A 6 -43.00 -2.58 -45.75
N GLN A 7 -42.78 -1.70 -44.77
CA GLN A 7 -43.12 -0.27 -44.86
C GLN A 7 -41.93 0.51 -44.29
N ALA A 8 -41.24 1.20 -45.19
CA ALA A 8 -40.17 2.13 -44.92
C ALA A 8 -40.77 3.47 -44.49
N SER A 9 -40.23 4.09 -43.45
CA SER A 9 -40.42 5.52 -43.18
C SER A 9 -39.12 6.26 -43.51
N LEU A 10 -39.30 7.36 -44.22
CA LEU A 10 -38.35 8.14 -44.97
C LEU A 10 -37.43 9.03 -44.09
N ILE A 11 -36.16 9.05 -44.53
CA ILE A 11 -35.33 10.22 -44.86
C ILE A 11 -34.68 11.06 -43.74
N SER A 12 -33.34 10.98 -43.80
CA SER A 12 -32.29 11.98 -43.61
C SER A 12 -32.26 12.86 -42.37
N SER A 13 -31.20 12.64 -41.58
CA SER A 13 -30.22 13.71 -41.42
C SER A 13 -28.82 13.18 -41.71
N MET A 14 -28.27 13.62 -42.83
CA MET A 14 -26.87 13.47 -43.21
C MET A 14 -26.03 14.43 -42.38
N MET A 15 -25.07 13.90 -41.62
CA MET A 15 -23.72 14.47 -41.58
C MET A 15 -22.71 13.31 -41.52
N GLN A 16 -22.02 13.13 -42.65
CA GLN A 16 -20.83 12.30 -42.79
C GLN A 16 -19.58 13.09 -42.38
N LYS A 17 -18.52 12.31 -42.10
CA LYS A 17 -17.08 12.62 -41.93
C LYS A 17 -16.70 12.57 -40.44
N THR A 18 -15.81 11.70 -39.96
CA THR A 18 -14.62 11.11 -40.61
C THR A 18 -13.99 10.05 -39.69
N SER A 19 -13.33 9.07 -40.32
CA SER A 19 -12.12 8.36 -39.86
C SER A 19 -12.19 7.25 -38.81
N LEU A 20 -11.92 6.04 -39.33
CA LEU A 20 -11.20 4.90 -38.76
C LEU A 20 -10.24 5.25 -37.59
N ASN A 21 -10.51 4.72 -36.39
CA ASN A 21 -9.63 3.81 -35.64
C ASN A 21 -10.32 3.44 -34.31
N ALA A 22 -10.85 2.22 -34.21
CA ALA A 22 -11.30 1.69 -32.93
C ALA A 22 -10.07 1.28 -32.13
N SER A 23 -9.55 2.20 -31.30
CA SER A 23 -8.64 1.81 -30.22
C SER A 23 -9.40 0.83 -29.33
N PRO A 24 -8.82 -0.34 -28.97
CA PRO A 24 -9.45 -1.20 -27.99
C PRO A 24 -9.63 -0.40 -26.69
N LEU A 25 -10.84 -0.44 -26.12
CA LEU A 25 -11.07 0.07 -24.77
C LEU A 25 -9.99 -0.51 -23.86
N PRO A 26 -9.28 0.30 -23.05
CA PRO A 26 -8.48 -0.26 -21.98
C PRO A 26 -9.45 -0.99 -21.05
N SER A 27 -9.34 -2.31 -20.98
CA SER A 27 -9.93 -3.10 -19.93
C SER A 27 -9.34 -2.64 -18.60
N SER A 28 -10.11 -1.90 -17.80
CA SER A 28 -9.68 -1.45 -16.47
C SER A 28 -9.44 -2.64 -15.54
N PRO A 29 -8.28 -2.74 -14.88
CA PRO A 29 -8.26 -2.91 -13.44
C PRO A 29 -8.24 -1.51 -12.83
N SER A 30 -8.98 -1.27 -11.76
CA SER A 30 -8.76 -0.07 -10.94
C SER A 30 -7.38 -0.16 -10.28
N SER A 31 -6.31 0.14 -11.02
CA SER A 31 -4.95 0.31 -10.51
C SER A 31 -4.87 1.69 -9.87
N GLN A 32 -5.51 1.83 -8.71
CA GLN A 32 -5.32 3.05 -7.94
C GLN A 32 -3.87 3.04 -7.44
N GLN A 33 -3.09 3.98 -7.96
CA GLN A 33 -1.71 4.19 -7.53
C GLN A 33 -1.67 4.42 -6.02
N PRO A 34 -0.55 4.07 -5.36
CA PRO A 34 -0.36 4.42 -3.97
C PRO A 34 -0.51 5.93 -3.76
N TYR A 35 -1.00 6.33 -2.59
CA TYR A 35 -1.13 7.74 -2.23
C TYR A 35 -1.07 7.92 -0.71
N ILE A 36 -0.74 9.14 -0.27
CA ILE A 36 -0.76 9.51 1.14
C ILE A 36 -2.22 9.80 1.52
N LEU A 37 -2.80 8.98 2.39
CA LEU A 37 -4.16 9.15 2.89
C LEU A 37 -4.20 10.13 4.08
N GLN A 38 -3.20 10.04 4.96
CA GLN A 38 -3.06 10.85 6.17
C GLN A 38 -1.60 11.23 6.37
N ASN A 39 -1.35 12.45 6.84
CA ASN A 39 -0.03 12.97 7.19
C ASN A 39 -0.20 14.06 8.25
N ASP A 40 -0.76 13.66 9.39
CA ASP A 40 -1.14 14.53 10.51
C ASP A 40 0.01 14.74 11.51
N ASP A 41 1.21 14.23 11.20
CA ASP A 41 2.45 14.47 11.93
C ASP A 41 3.66 14.58 10.99
N ASP A 42 4.85 14.74 11.57
CA ASP A 42 6.10 14.90 10.84
C ASP A 42 6.76 13.55 10.47
N ALA A 43 6.06 12.42 10.54
CA ALA A 43 6.68 11.11 10.34
C ALA A 43 7.34 10.96 8.96
N LEU A 44 6.70 11.46 7.89
CA LEU A 44 7.29 11.46 6.55
C LEU A 44 8.51 12.40 6.44
N ALA A 45 8.48 13.55 7.11
CA ALA A 45 9.63 14.44 7.13
C ALA A 45 10.81 13.82 7.92
N ALA A 46 10.52 13.17 9.03
CA ALA A 46 11.51 12.52 9.88
C ALA A 46 12.14 11.30 9.19
N ILE A 47 11.34 10.43 8.55
CA ILE A 47 11.86 9.23 7.87
C ILE A 47 12.79 9.58 6.70
N ARG A 48 12.54 10.71 6.01
CA ARG A 48 13.37 11.23 4.92
C ARG A 48 14.72 11.77 5.38
N ASN A 49 14.88 12.05 6.68
CA ASN A 49 16.08 12.67 7.26
C ASN A 49 16.76 11.76 8.29
N ILE A 50 16.53 10.44 8.23
CA ILE A 50 17.17 9.49 9.15
C ILE A 50 18.68 9.47 8.92
N HIS A 51 19.43 9.48 10.03
CA HIS A 51 20.87 9.32 9.99
C HIS A 51 21.25 7.96 9.35
N PRO A 52 22.17 7.91 8.37
CA PRO A 52 22.50 6.68 7.62
C PRO A 52 22.91 5.47 8.49
N ALA A 53 23.47 5.72 9.67
CA ALA A 53 23.84 4.66 10.62
C ALA A 53 22.67 4.08 11.43
N LYS A 54 21.48 4.68 11.43
CA LYS A 54 20.28 4.15 12.09
C LYS A 54 19.50 3.28 11.13
N PHE A 55 18.59 2.45 11.62
CA PHE A 55 17.79 1.58 10.76
C PHE A 55 16.30 1.92 10.78
N ILE A 56 15.65 1.61 9.66
CA ILE A 56 14.20 1.60 9.50
C ILE A 56 13.71 0.18 9.77
N LEU A 57 12.75 0.04 10.67
CA LEU A 57 12.12 -1.24 10.96
C LEU A 57 10.87 -1.40 10.08
N LEU A 58 10.89 -2.36 9.16
CA LEU A 58 9.72 -2.76 8.37
C LEU A 58 9.04 -3.95 9.05
N LEU A 59 7.80 -3.76 9.50
CA LEU A 59 6.95 -4.79 10.08
C LEU A 59 5.87 -5.17 9.07
N ALA A 60 5.93 -6.38 8.53
CA ALA A 60 4.95 -6.84 7.53
C ALA A 60 4.29 -8.17 7.95
N PRO A 61 3.01 -8.39 7.60
CA PRO A 61 2.32 -9.61 7.97
C PRO A 61 2.92 -10.81 7.23
N ALA A 62 3.11 -11.92 7.91
CA ALA A 62 3.49 -13.19 7.31
C ALA A 62 2.29 -13.77 6.55
N VAL A 63 2.08 -13.31 5.32
CA VAL A 63 1.03 -13.82 4.43
C VAL A 63 1.54 -15.02 3.64
N LYS A 64 0.69 -16.01 3.42
CA LYS A 64 1.01 -17.13 2.53
C LYS A 64 0.98 -16.62 1.10
N SER A 65 2.13 -16.59 0.44
CA SER A 65 2.23 -16.34 -1.00
C SER A 65 2.30 -17.67 -1.76
N ASN A 66 1.84 -17.63 -3.01
CA ASN A 66 1.87 -18.78 -3.94
C ASN A 66 3.29 -19.04 -4.47
N THR A 67 4.23 -18.16 -4.11
CA THR A 67 5.64 -18.17 -4.48
C THR A 67 6.46 -18.39 -3.20
N ASN A 68 7.68 -18.90 -3.31
CA ASN A 68 8.59 -18.98 -2.15
C ASN A 68 9.20 -17.61 -1.78
N MET A 69 8.62 -16.52 -2.27
CA MET A 69 9.13 -15.17 -2.10
C MET A 69 8.23 -14.38 -1.16
N ASP A 70 8.86 -13.58 -0.31
CA ASP A 70 8.19 -12.60 0.53
C ASP A 70 7.48 -11.56 -0.36
N PRO A 71 6.15 -11.42 -0.27
CA PRO A 71 5.40 -10.50 -1.11
C PRO A 71 5.68 -9.02 -0.80
N PHE A 72 6.28 -8.70 0.34
CA PHE A 72 6.63 -7.33 0.72
C PHE A 72 8.10 -7.00 0.45
N GLU A 73 8.85 -7.95 -0.11
CA GLU A 73 10.22 -7.73 -0.56
C GLU A 73 10.35 -6.48 -1.44
N PRO A 74 9.47 -6.22 -2.45
CA PRO A 74 9.56 -5.01 -3.27
C PRO A 74 9.46 -3.70 -2.48
N LEU A 75 8.66 -3.67 -1.40
CA LEU A 75 8.58 -2.51 -0.50
C LEU A 75 9.90 -2.34 0.26
N GLY A 76 10.43 -3.44 0.79
CA GLY A 76 11.73 -3.46 1.47
C GLY A 76 12.86 -2.94 0.58
N ARG A 77 12.99 -3.44 -0.65
CA ARG A 77 13.97 -2.95 -1.63
C ARG A 77 13.73 -1.49 -2.04
N GLY A 78 12.46 -1.09 -2.16
CA GLY A 78 12.09 0.29 -2.43
C GLY A 78 12.57 1.24 -1.34
N ILE A 79 12.39 0.87 -0.08
CA ILE A 79 12.92 1.63 1.07
C ILE A 79 14.46 1.60 1.08
N GLU A 80 15.08 0.44 0.80
CA GLU A 80 16.54 0.27 0.79
C GLU A 80 17.25 1.17 -0.23
N LYS A 81 16.60 1.46 -1.37
CA LYS A 81 17.06 2.43 -2.37
C LYS A 81 17.26 3.83 -1.78
N HIS A 82 16.45 4.22 -0.81
CA HIS A 82 16.51 5.52 -0.13
C HIS A 82 17.32 5.47 1.16
N HIS A 83 17.27 4.34 1.88
CA HIS A 83 17.96 4.14 3.15
C HIS A 83 18.48 2.71 3.30
N SER A 84 19.80 2.53 3.16
CA SER A 84 20.45 1.20 3.10
C SER A 84 20.28 0.34 4.36
N ARG A 85 20.00 0.94 5.52
CA ARG A 85 19.82 0.19 6.77
C ARG A 85 18.35 -0.07 7.04
N ILE A 86 17.82 -1.12 6.43
CA ILE A 86 16.46 -1.63 6.71
C ILE A 86 16.51 -2.95 7.47
N ARG A 87 15.59 -3.15 8.43
CA ARG A 87 15.34 -4.44 9.07
C ARG A 87 13.92 -4.88 8.76
N HIS A 88 13.78 -5.93 7.96
CA HIS A 88 12.48 -6.53 7.69
C HIS A 88 12.19 -7.61 8.74
N VAL A 89 11.10 -7.44 9.49
CA VAL A 89 10.66 -8.37 10.52
C VAL A 89 9.20 -8.77 10.26
N PRO A 90 8.95 -10.01 9.84
CA PRO A 90 7.59 -10.48 9.61
C PRO A 90 6.86 -10.70 10.93
N TYR A 91 5.55 -10.44 10.95
CA TYR A 91 4.69 -10.73 12.10
C TYR A 91 3.52 -11.65 11.72
N VAL A 92 3.10 -12.51 12.65
CA VAL A 92 1.89 -13.32 12.49
C VAL A 92 0.76 -12.65 13.26
N SER A 93 -0.33 -12.29 12.57
CA SER A 93 -1.43 -11.50 13.17
C SER A 93 -1.97 -12.14 14.46
N SER A 94 -2.15 -13.46 14.46
CA SER A 94 -2.69 -14.22 15.61
C SER A 94 -1.73 -14.33 16.79
N SER A 95 -0.43 -14.13 16.56
CA SER A 95 0.58 -14.12 17.64
C SER A 95 0.73 -12.74 18.28
N GLY A 96 0.23 -11.69 17.64
CA GLY A 96 0.34 -10.31 18.11
C GLY A 96 1.78 -9.80 18.24
N LEU A 97 1.95 -8.73 19.01
CA LEU A 97 3.27 -8.14 19.29
C LEU A 97 4.06 -9.08 20.21
N THR A 98 5.25 -9.51 19.77
CA THR A 98 6.08 -10.49 20.47
C THR A 98 7.27 -9.79 21.11
N LYS A 99 8.02 -10.50 21.97
CA LYS A 99 9.26 -9.99 22.57
C LYS A 99 10.29 -9.56 21.51
N THR A 100 10.34 -10.26 20.37
CA THR A 100 11.22 -9.89 19.26
C THR A 100 10.83 -8.55 18.66
N HIS A 101 9.54 -8.31 18.43
CA HIS A 101 9.05 -7.03 17.94
C HIS A 101 9.33 -5.90 18.95
N GLN A 102 9.06 -6.13 20.23
CA GLN A 102 9.36 -5.18 21.31
C GLN A 102 10.85 -4.84 21.39
N HIS A 103 11.73 -5.83 21.23
CA HIS A 103 13.16 -5.62 21.22
C HIS A 103 13.60 -4.69 20.08
N PHE A 104 13.09 -4.91 18.86
CA PHE A 104 13.40 -4.02 17.74
C PHE A 104 12.81 -2.61 17.94
N LEU A 105 11.58 -2.49 18.44
CA LEU A 105 10.97 -1.18 18.72
C LEU A 105 11.73 -0.40 19.79
N ALA A 106 12.27 -1.07 20.81
CA ALA A 106 13.04 -0.45 21.89
C ALA A 106 14.54 -0.29 21.57
N THR A 107 15.01 -0.74 20.40
CA THR A 107 16.43 -0.64 20.04
C THR A 107 16.79 0.82 19.74
N PRO A 108 17.80 1.42 20.39
CA PRO A 108 18.18 2.84 20.17
C PRO A 108 18.62 3.18 18.74
N ASP A 109 18.92 2.16 17.94
CA ASP A 109 19.28 2.30 16.53
C ASP A 109 18.08 2.31 15.57
N THR A 110 16.88 2.00 16.05
CA THR A 110 15.63 2.16 15.30
C THR A 110 15.28 3.64 15.24
N ALA A 111 15.24 4.21 14.05
CA ALA A 111 14.93 5.63 13.83
C ALA A 111 13.60 5.88 13.10
N ALA A 112 12.99 4.85 12.54
CA ALA A 112 11.60 4.87 12.09
C ALA A 112 11.01 3.46 12.03
N VAL A 113 9.69 3.40 11.98
CA VAL A 113 8.92 2.17 11.79
C VAL A 113 8.00 2.32 10.59
N VAL A 114 7.99 1.32 9.71
CA VAL A 114 6.99 1.17 8.67
C VAL A 114 6.20 -0.09 8.99
N VAL A 115 4.90 0.03 9.21
CA VAL A 115 4.03 -1.12 9.51
C VAL A 115 3.10 -1.36 8.34
N VAL A 116 3.05 -2.58 7.84
CA VAL A 116 2.13 -2.98 6.76
C VAL A 116 0.90 -3.65 7.37
N VAL A 117 -0.28 -3.26 6.90
CA VAL A 117 -1.55 -3.95 7.15
C VAL A 117 -2.20 -4.27 5.82
N VAL A 118 -2.63 -5.52 5.64
CA VAL A 118 -3.32 -5.95 4.42
C VAL A 118 -4.79 -6.21 4.75
N GLY A 119 -5.68 -5.62 3.95
CA GLY A 119 -7.14 -5.74 4.04
C GLY A 119 -7.69 -7.14 3.70
N SER A 120 -6.83 -8.14 3.55
CA SER A 120 -7.18 -9.56 3.41
C SER A 120 -6.60 -10.35 4.58
N GLY A 121 -7.34 -11.35 5.07
CA GLY A 121 -6.96 -12.10 6.27
C GLY A 121 -7.60 -11.52 7.53
N ASN A 122 -6.97 -11.70 8.68
CA ASN A 122 -7.47 -11.15 9.95
C ASN A 122 -7.02 -9.69 10.12
N VAL A 123 -7.76 -8.77 9.52
CA VAL A 123 -7.42 -7.33 9.48
C VAL A 123 -7.43 -6.74 10.89
N ASP A 124 -8.42 -7.09 11.71
CA ASP A 124 -8.54 -6.59 13.08
C ASP A 124 -7.31 -6.95 13.94
N GLU A 125 -6.79 -8.17 13.80
CA GLU A 125 -5.55 -8.57 14.46
C GLU A 125 -4.32 -7.81 13.95
N GLN A 126 -4.23 -7.57 12.64
CA GLN A 126 -3.14 -6.78 12.04
C GLN A 126 -3.19 -5.31 12.50
N GLU A 127 -4.38 -4.73 12.62
CA GLU A 127 -4.55 -3.38 13.17
C GLU A 127 -4.25 -3.32 14.65
N SER A 128 -4.68 -4.32 15.42
CA SER A 128 -4.31 -4.46 16.83
C SER A 128 -2.80 -4.55 17.00
N PHE A 129 -2.12 -5.29 16.13
CA PHE A 129 -0.66 -5.35 16.07
C PHE A 129 -0.07 -3.97 15.79
N ALA A 130 -0.55 -3.27 14.75
CA ALA A 130 -0.05 -1.95 14.36
C ALA A 130 -0.25 -0.90 15.49
N ARG A 131 -1.39 -0.92 16.20
CA ARG A 131 -1.60 -0.06 17.37
C ARG A 131 -0.64 -0.36 18.50
N LYS A 132 -0.44 -1.64 18.84
CA LYS A 132 0.53 -2.03 19.88
C LYS A 132 1.96 -1.68 19.49
N ALA A 133 2.29 -1.77 18.19
CA ALA A 133 3.58 -1.32 17.69
C ALA A 133 3.74 0.20 17.86
N TRP A 134 2.72 0.98 17.51
CA TRP A 134 2.67 2.43 17.73
C TRP A 134 2.82 2.80 19.21
N GLU A 135 2.04 2.18 20.10
CA GLU A 135 2.13 2.38 21.56
C GLU A 135 3.48 1.93 22.14
N GLY A 136 4.11 0.93 21.51
CA GLY A 136 5.44 0.44 21.90
C GLY A 136 6.60 1.27 21.36
N THR A 137 6.33 2.24 20.48
CA THR A 137 7.33 3.23 20.08
C THR A 137 7.53 4.25 21.19
N HIS A 138 8.76 4.74 21.37
CA HIS A 138 8.99 5.93 22.18
C HIS A 138 8.45 7.17 21.47
N ASP A 139 7.98 8.18 22.24
CA ASP A 139 7.20 9.35 21.77
C ASP A 139 7.75 10.10 20.53
N SER A 140 9.01 9.90 20.17
CA SER A 140 9.70 10.56 19.06
C SER A 140 9.96 9.68 17.83
N LEU A 141 9.61 8.39 17.86
CA LEU A 141 9.92 7.48 16.75
C LEU A 141 8.86 7.63 15.64
N PRO A 142 9.20 8.19 14.47
CA PRO A 142 8.26 8.32 13.37
C PRO A 142 7.77 6.94 12.91
N MET A 143 6.46 6.80 12.76
CA MET A 143 5.85 5.58 12.26
C MET A 143 4.89 5.88 11.10
N VAL A 144 5.02 5.08 10.04
CA VAL A 144 4.17 5.15 8.85
C VAL A 144 3.39 3.84 8.73
N LEU A 145 2.08 3.92 8.61
CA LEU A 145 1.25 2.77 8.27
C LEU A 145 1.12 2.66 6.74
N VAL A 146 1.52 1.53 6.17
CA VAL A 146 1.23 1.16 4.78
C VAL A 146 0.01 0.26 4.79
N SER A 147 -1.13 0.78 4.33
CA SER A 147 -2.39 0.05 4.31
C SER A 147 -2.71 -0.42 2.90
N ILE A 148 -2.84 -1.74 2.72
CA ILE A 148 -3.01 -2.37 1.42
C ILE A 148 -4.40 -2.98 1.32
N SER A 149 -5.31 -2.41 0.52
CA SER A 149 -6.63 -3.00 0.28
C SER A 149 -7.27 -2.50 -1.00
N LYS A 150 -8.11 -3.33 -1.65
CA LYS A 150 -8.81 -2.99 -2.91
C LYS A 150 -9.99 -2.00 -2.75
N GLY A 151 -10.27 -1.48 -1.57
CA GLY A 151 -11.42 -0.61 -1.28
C GLY A 151 -11.22 0.18 0.01
N GLU A 152 -12.26 0.47 0.78
CA GLU A 152 -12.17 1.06 2.13
C GLU A 152 -11.84 0.01 3.22
N GLY A 153 -11.05 -1.02 2.88
CA GLY A 153 -10.69 -2.07 3.84
C GLY A 153 -9.71 -1.57 4.91
N GLY A 154 -10.00 -1.85 6.17
CA GLY A 154 -9.16 -1.53 7.33
C GLY A 154 -9.39 -0.13 7.92
N SER A 155 -9.54 -0.06 9.25
CA SER A 155 -9.65 1.17 10.03
C SER A 155 -8.28 1.83 10.17
N THR A 156 -8.07 2.89 9.38
CA THR A 156 -6.91 3.79 9.54
C THR A 156 -7.09 4.77 10.71
N TYR A 157 -8.17 4.62 11.48
CA TYR A 157 -8.51 5.52 12.58
C TYR A 157 -7.45 5.49 13.69
N GLY A 158 -6.93 6.66 14.04
CA GLY A 158 -5.94 6.84 15.09
C GLY A 158 -4.48 6.69 14.66
N PHE A 159 -4.21 6.37 13.39
CA PHE A 159 -2.89 6.52 12.81
C PHE A 159 -2.74 7.94 12.25
N LYS A 160 -1.58 8.56 12.45
CA LYS A 160 -1.32 9.94 12.02
C LYS A 160 -0.80 10.01 10.59
N THR A 161 0.01 9.04 10.19
CA THR A 161 0.60 8.98 8.85
C THR A 161 0.30 7.64 8.19
N VAL A 162 -0.40 7.69 7.06
CA VAL A 162 -0.89 6.51 6.35
C VAL A 162 -0.66 6.64 4.84
N VAL A 163 0.03 5.65 4.27
CA VAL A 163 0.16 5.44 2.83
C VAL A 163 -0.79 4.32 2.42
N ARG A 164 -1.67 4.59 1.46
CA ARG A 164 -2.66 3.64 0.95
C ARG A 164 -2.17 3.03 -0.34
N CYS A 165 -2.32 1.71 -0.47
CA CYS A 165 -2.06 0.95 -1.70
C CYS A 165 -3.29 0.11 -2.06
N ALA A 166 -3.63 0.02 -3.34
CA ALA A 166 -4.72 -0.85 -3.78
C ALA A 166 -4.34 -2.34 -3.76
N SER A 167 -3.04 -2.64 -3.89
CA SER A 167 -2.51 -4.00 -3.90
C SER A 167 -1.06 -4.07 -3.43
N TYR A 168 -0.56 -5.27 -3.17
CA TYR A 168 0.86 -5.55 -2.86
C TYR A 168 1.62 -5.99 -4.13
N ARG A 169 1.21 -5.52 -5.32
CA ARG A 169 1.99 -5.74 -6.54
C ARG A 169 3.36 -5.09 -6.41
N PRO A 170 4.41 -5.66 -7.04
CA PRO A 170 5.75 -5.10 -6.93
C PRO A 170 5.85 -3.62 -7.31
N ASP A 171 5.10 -3.16 -8.31
CA ASP A 171 5.15 -1.76 -8.76
C ASP A 171 4.49 -0.83 -7.73
N ASP A 172 3.27 -1.17 -7.26
CA ASP A 172 2.58 -0.45 -6.19
C ASP A 172 3.44 -0.33 -4.92
N LEU A 173 4.15 -1.40 -4.54
CA LEU A 173 5.01 -1.37 -3.34
C LEU A 173 6.26 -0.51 -3.52
N ARG A 174 6.83 -0.44 -4.74
CA ARG A 174 7.96 0.46 -5.02
C ARG A 174 7.52 1.91 -5.05
N GLU A 175 6.39 2.21 -5.70
CA GLU A 175 5.80 3.54 -5.70
C GLU A 175 5.43 4.01 -4.28
N ALA A 176 4.90 3.11 -3.44
CA ALA A 176 4.64 3.42 -2.04
C ALA A 176 5.92 3.79 -1.28
N ALA A 177 7.04 3.10 -1.53
CA ALA A 177 8.33 3.48 -0.96
C ALA A 177 8.79 4.85 -1.47
N ASP A 178 8.72 5.10 -2.77
CA ASP A 178 9.09 6.40 -3.35
C ASP A 178 8.22 7.53 -2.75
N LEU A 179 6.92 7.33 -2.51
CA LEU A 179 6.06 8.31 -1.80
C LEU A 179 6.48 8.57 -0.35
N ILE A 180 6.84 7.52 0.40
CA ILE A 180 7.33 7.66 1.78
C ILE A 180 8.56 8.59 1.78
N PHE A 181 9.44 8.46 0.79
CA PHE A 181 10.65 9.26 0.67
C PHE A 181 10.51 10.55 -0.17
N GLY A 182 9.35 10.78 -0.80
CA GLY A 182 9.06 11.98 -1.58
C GLY A 182 9.78 12.04 -2.93
N SER A 183 9.98 10.89 -3.58
CA SER A 183 10.59 10.76 -4.91
C SER A 183 9.57 10.54 -6.03
#